data_AF-A0A927KLE5-F1
#
_entry.id   AF-A0A927KLE5-F1
#
_cell.length_a   1.000
_cell.length_b   1.000
_cell.length_c   1.000
_cell.angle_alpha   90.00
_cell.angle_beta   90.00
_cell.angle_gamma   90.00
#
_symmetry.space_group_name_H-M   'P 1'
#
loop_
_entity.id
_entity.type
_entity.pdbx_description
1 polymer ?
#
loop_
_entity_poly.entity_id
_entity_poly.type
_entity_poly.pdbx_seq_one_letter_code
_entity_poly.pdbx_strand_id
1 'polypeptide(L)'
;MDLHLAANGHQMLEFGDLPAADWLAIVLRLVDGHGCTLVGAPVGGFDSQIFPSVQGAGFLLAAGRDIWSGHYLLSESAAGDDFLSRFAAELGA
;
A
#
# COMPACT_ATOMS: atom_id res chain seq x y z
N MET A 1 1.58 -2.27 11.96
CA MET A 1 1.25 -1.32 10.89
C MET A 1 1.71 0.03 11.35
N ASP A 2 2.39 0.79 10.49
CA ASP A 2 2.93 2.10 10.83
C ASP A 2 2.86 3.05 9.61
N LEU A 3 2.50 4.31 9.85
CA LEU A 3 2.41 5.35 8.83
C LEU A 3 3.52 6.37 9.04
N HIS A 4 4.40 6.54 8.06
CA HIS A 4 5.51 7.47 8.16
C HIS A 4 5.87 8.10 6.80
N LEU A 5 6.82 9.03 6.84
CA LEU A 5 7.31 9.73 5.65
C LEU A 5 8.44 8.93 5.00
N ALA A 6 8.25 8.51 3.75
CA ALA A 6 9.28 7.83 2.97
C ALA A 6 10.29 8.81 2.34
N ALA A 7 11.37 8.25 1.80
CA ALA A 7 12.44 9.02 1.16
C ALA A 7 11.99 9.82 -0.08
N ASN A 8 10.87 9.45 -0.71
CA ASN A 8 10.26 10.20 -1.81
C ASN A 8 9.49 11.45 -1.33
N GLY A 9 9.45 11.72 -0.02
CA GLY A 9 8.74 12.86 0.56
C GLY A 9 7.23 12.66 0.71
N HIS A 10 6.74 11.45 0.48
CA HIS A 10 5.33 11.08 0.59
C HIS A 10 5.11 10.00 1.66
N GLN A 11 3.84 9.76 2.00
CA GLN A 11 3.50 8.79 3.03
C GLN A 11 3.69 7.35 2.56
N MET A 12 4.14 6.52 3.48
CA MET A 12 4.23 5.09 3.35
C MET A 12 3.50 4.44 4.53
N LEU A 13 2.62 3.51 4.22
CA LEU A 13 1.94 2.67 5.18
C LEU A 13 2.54 1.27 5.12
N GLU A 14 3.25 0.90 6.18
CA GLU A 14 3.84 -0.42 6.33
C GLU A 14 2.92 -1.33 7.13
N PHE A 15 2.85 -2.58 6.73
CA PHE A 15 2.05 -3.60 7.39
C PHE A 15 2.91 -4.64 8.11
N GLY A 16 4.24 -4.60 7.95
CA GLY A 16 5.13 -5.63 8.47
C GLY A 16 4.90 -6.96 7.77
N ASP A 17 5.31 -8.05 8.42
CA ASP A 17 5.14 -9.42 7.92
C ASP A 17 3.71 -9.95 8.13
N LEU A 18 2.72 -9.21 7.61
CA LEU A 18 1.35 -9.73 7.52
C LEU A 18 1.34 -11.07 6.75
N PRO A 19 0.60 -12.08 7.23
CA PRO A 19 0.27 -13.25 6.45
C PRO A 19 -0.36 -12.85 5.11
N ALA A 20 -0.13 -13.66 4.07
CA ALA A 20 -0.67 -13.40 2.73
C ALA A 20 -2.20 -13.25 2.70
N ALA A 21 -2.92 -13.96 3.59
CA ALA A 21 -4.37 -13.86 3.71
C ALA A 21 -4.81 -12.48 4.23
N ASP A 22 -4.08 -11.93 5.20
CA ASP A 22 -4.39 -10.61 5.77
C ASP A 22 -4.04 -9.49 4.79
N TRP A 23 -2.92 -9.64 4.06
CA TRP A 23 -2.60 -8.73 2.95
C TRP A 23 -3.69 -8.75 1.86
N LEU A 24 -4.19 -9.93 1.49
CA LEU A 24 -5.29 -10.04 0.54
C LEU A 24 -6.55 -9.32 1.05
N ALA A 25 -6.85 -9.40 2.35
CA ALA A 25 -7.98 -8.68 2.94
C ALA A 25 -7.81 -7.15 2.83
N ILE A 26 -6.59 -6.63 3.01
CA ILE A 26 -6.29 -5.21 2.78
C ILE A 26 -6.53 -4.83 1.32
N VAL A 27 -6.03 -5.62 0.38
CA VAL A 27 -6.22 -5.38 -1.06
C VAL A 27 -7.70 -5.38 -1.44
N LEU A 28 -8.46 -6.36 -0.95
CA LEU A 28 -9.91 -6.41 -1.18
C LEU A 28 -10.63 -5.20 -0.60
N ARG A 29 -10.23 -4.71 0.57
CA ARG A 29 -10.82 -3.50 1.15
C ARG A 29 -10.52 -2.26 0.29
N LEU A 30 -9.34 -2.15 -0.29
CA LEU A 30 -9.02 -1.05 -1.23
C LEU A 30 -9.89 -1.11 -2.49
N VAL A 31 -10.05 -2.30 -3.07
CA VAL A 31 -10.82 -2.48 -4.31
C VAL A 31 -12.32 -2.36 -4.06
N ASP A 32 -12.86 -3.18 -3.16
CA ASP A 32 -14.31 -3.28 -2.93
C ASP A 32 -14.83 -2.17 -2.02
N GLY A 33 -14.02 -1.74 -1.04
CA GLY A 33 -14.41 -0.73 -0.05
C GLY A 33 -14.15 0.71 -0.51
N HIS A 34 -13.08 0.94 -1.27
CA HIS A 34 -12.69 2.29 -1.72
C HIS A 34 -12.75 2.47 -3.25
N GLY A 35 -13.20 1.46 -4.00
CA GLY A 35 -13.36 1.54 -5.45
C GLY A 35 -12.04 1.67 -6.21
N CYS A 36 -10.92 1.27 -5.59
CA CYS A 36 -9.63 1.30 -6.25
C CYS A 36 -9.51 0.18 -7.29
N THR A 37 -8.60 0.34 -8.24
CA THR A 37 -8.23 -0.70 -9.20
C THR A 37 -6.76 -1.08 -9.04
N LEU A 38 -6.41 -2.30 -9.44
CA LEU A 38 -5.01 -2.75 -9.47
C LEU A 38 -4.45 -2.56 -10.87
N VAL A 39 -3.29 -1.92 -10.97
CA VAL A 39 -2.66 -1.56 -12.25
C VAL A 39 -1.24 -2.11 -12.32
N GLY A 40 -0.91 -2.72 -13.45
CA GLY A 40 0.39 -3.34 -13.70
C GLY A 40 0.41 -4.83 -13.36
N ALA A 41 1.58 -5.44 -13.49
CA ALA A 41 1.82 -6.85 -13.21
C ALA A 41 2.75 -6.99 -12.00
N PRO A 42 2.56 -8.04 -11.16
CA PRO A 42 3.49 -8.31 -10.09
C PRO A 42 4.87 -8.69 -10.66
N VAL A 43 5.92 -8.21 -10.02
CA VAL A 43 7.31 -8.56 -10.34
C VAL A 43 7.98 -9.09 -9.08
N GLY A 44 8.39 -10.35 -9.10
CA GLY A 44 9.10 -10.99 -7.99
C GLY A 44 10.61 -10.93 -8.17
N GLY A 45 11.32 -10.54 -7.11
CA GLY A 45 12.76 -10.68 -6.93
C GLY A 45 13.11 -11.70 -5.84
N PHE A 46 14.38 -11.80 -5.48
CA PHE A 46 14.85 -12.76 -4.48
C PHE A 46 14.35 -12.43 -3.06
N ASP A 47 14.45 -11.14 -2.68
CA ASP A 47 14.09 -10.65 -1.33
C ASP A 47 12.91 -9.66 -1.34
N SER A 48 12.40 -9.29 -2.52
CA SER A 48 11.35 -8.29 -2.66
C SER A 48 10.33 -8.70 -3.71
N GLN A 49 9.10 -8.24 -3.54
CA GLN A 49 8.03 -8.41 -4.50
C GLN A 49 7.37 -7.06 -4.75
N ILE A 50 7.33 -6.63 -6.00
CA ILE A 50 6.51 -5.51 -6.43
C ILE A 50 5.13 -6.08 -6.76
N PHE A 51 4.10 -5.55 -6.11
CA PHE A 51 2.70 -5.87 -6.41
C PHE A 51 2.15 -4.86 -7.43
N PRO A 52 1.02 -5.17 -8.09
CA PRO A 52 0.29 -4.16 -8.85
C PRO A 52 0.01 -2.93 -8.00
N SER A 53 0.22 -1.74 -8.58
CA SER A 53 -0.08 -0.48 -7.91
C SER A 53 -1.59 -0.36 -7.69
N VAL A 54 -1.97 0.31 -6.60
CA VAL A 54 -3.37 0.60 -6.29
C VAL A 54 -3.71 1.98 -6.84
N GLN A 55 -4.60 2.03 -7.82
CA GLN A 55 -5.09 3.27 -8.43
C GLN A 55 -6.43 3.66 -7.83
N GLY A 56 -6.48 4.85 -7.24
CA GLY A 56 -7.72 5.47 -6.76
C GLY A 56 -8.09 6.71 -7.58
N ALA A 57 -9.16 7.39 -7.17
CA ALA A 57 -9.59 8.64 -7.82
C ALA A 57 -8.59 9.77 -7.56
N GLY A 58 -7.64 9.96 -8.48
CA GLY A 58 -6.66 11.05 -8.43
C GLY A 58 -5.35 10.72 -7.71
N PHE A 59 -5.11 9.45 -7.37
CA PHE A 59 -3.85 9.01 -6.78
C PHE A 59 -3.45 7.61 -7.27
N LEU A 60 -2.16 7.32 -7.11
CA LEU A 60 -1.58 6.01 -7.34
C LEU A 60 -0.72 5.66 -6.12
N LEU A 61 -0.86 4.43 -5.63
CA LEU A 61 -0.01 3.89 -4.57
C LEU A 61 0.81 2.74 -5.15
N ALA A 62 2.13 2.82 -5.04
CA ALA A 62 2.98 1.67 -5.27
C ALA A 62 2.75 0.66 -4.15
N ALA A 63 2.59 -0.62 -4.51
CA ALA A 63 2.42 -1.70 -3.54
C ALA A 63 3.59 -2.67 -3.66
N GLY A 64 4.09 -3.16 -2.53
CA GLY A 64 5.21 -4.08 -2.53
C GLY A 64 5.35 -4.84 -1.23
N ARG A 65 6.35 -5.72 -1.23
CA ARG A 65 6.87 -6.40 -0.05
C ARG A 65 8.39 -6.45 -0.11
N ASP A 66 9.04 -6.15 1.00
CA ASP A 66 10.47 -6.41 1.20
C ASP A 66 10.73 -7.04 2.57
N ILE A 67 11.99 -7.38 2.84
CA ILE A 67 12.42 -8.05 4.08
C ILE A 67 12.52 -7.13 5.30
N TRP A 68 12.35 -5.82 5.15
CA TRP A 68 12.46 -4.86 6.25
C TRP A 68 11.09 -4.39 6.71
N SER A 69 10.30 -3.90 5.76
CA SER A 69 8.98 -3.29 5.94
C SER A 69 7.84 -4.31 5.84
N GLY A 70 8.13 -5.51 5.33
CA GLY A 70 7.11 -6.46 4.95
C GLY A 70 6.24 -5.89 3.84
N HIS A 71 4.92 -6.08 3.90
CA HIS A 71 4.01 -5.47 2.90
C HIS A 71 3.88 -3.96 3.12
N TYR A 72 3.78 -3.19 2.04
CA TYR A 72 3.63 -1.74 2.12
C TYR A 72 2.78 -1.16 0.99
N LEU A 73 2.26 0.04 1.27
CA LEU A 73 1.71 0.97 0.29
C LEU A 73 2.50 2.28 0.36
N LEU A 74 2.98 2.76 -0.78
CA LEU A 74 3.75 3.98 -0.90
C LEU A 74 3.04 4.98 -1.82
N SER A 75 2.77 6.17 -1.31
CA SER A 75 2.21 7.27 -2.07
C SER A 75 3.27 7.97 -2.93
N GLU A 76 2.82 8.54 -4.05
CA GLU A 76 3.61 9.43 -4.92
C GLU A 76 2.95 10.81 -5.10
N SER A 77 1.94 11.15 -4.28
CA SER A 77 1.24 12.42 -4.38
C SER A 77 0.56 12.84 -3.07
N ALA A 78 0.27 14.14 -2.92
CA ALA A 78 -0.46 14.65 -1.76
C ALA A 78 -1.85 14.01 -1.61
N ALA A 79 -2.52 13.69 -2.72
CA ALA A 79 -3.82 13.00 -2.68
C ALA A 79 -3.69 11.55 -2.17
N GLY A 80 -2.58 10.88 -2.52
CA GLY A 80 -2.25 9.56 -1.97
C GLY A 80 -1.92 9.62 -0.48
N ASP A 81 -1.24 10.67 -0.03
CA ASP A 81 -0.92 10.89 1.39
C ASP A 81 -2.21 11.08 2.21
N ASP A 82 -3.10 11.97 1.77
CA ASP A 82 -4.39 12.18 2.42
C ASP A 82 -5.20 10.88 2.49
N PHE A 83 -5.14 10.06 1.43
CA PHE A 83 -5.80 8.76 1.41
C PHE A 83 -5.17 7.80 2.42
N LEU A 84 -3.84 7.62 2.41
CA LEU A 84 -3.14 6.70 3.31
C LEU A 84 -3.36 7.06 4.78
N SER A 85 -3.36 8.35 5.12
CA SER A 85 -3.66 8.83 6.48
C SER A 85 -5.05 8.41 6.95
N ARG A 86 -6.07 8.55 6.09
CA ARG A 86 -7.44 8.14 6.42
C ARG A 86 -7.57 6.63 6.49
N PHE A 87 -6.98 5.93 5.53
CA PHE A 87 -7.01 4.48 5.47
C PHE A 87 -6.33 3.84 6.69
N ALA A 88 -5.18 4.36 7.12
CA ALA A 88 -4.51 3.94 8.33
C ALA A 88 -5.40 4.11 9.58
N ALA A 89 -6.06 5.27 9.72
CA ALA A 89 -7.00 5.53 10.81
C ALA A 89 -8.21 4.58 10.81
N GLU A 90 -8.73 4.23 9.63
CA GLU A 90 -9.84 3.26 9.49
C GLU A 90 -9.46 1.82 9.86
N LEU A 91 -8.18 1.47 9.69
CA LEU A 91 -7.63 0.17 10.08
C LEU A 91 -7.24 0.13 11.56
N GLY A 92 -7.28 1.26 12.26
CA GLY A 92 -6.93 1.38 13.68
C GLY A 92 -5.43 1.49 13.97
N ALA A 93 -4.65 2.09 13.05
CA ALA A 93 -3.29 2.58 13.37
C ALA A 93 -3.32 3.81 14.29
#